data_AF-A0A844ED75-F1
#
_entry.id   AF-A0A844ED75-F1
#
_cell.length_a   1.000
_cell.length_b   1.000
_cell.length_c   1.000
_cell.angle_alpha   90.00
_cell.angle_beta   90.00
_cell.angle_gamma   90.00
#
_symmetry.space_group_name_H-M   'P 1'
#
loop_
_entity.id
_entity.type
_entity.pdbx_description
1 polymer ?
#
loop_
_entity_poly.entity_id
_entity_poly.type
_entity_poly.pdbx_seq_one_letter_code
_entity_poly.pdbx_strand_id
1 'polypeptide(L)'
;MMMPLVNSLAIRYAQPGKKGAVMGIVGLAFNFSPIIGPTLSGIILNYFSWRYLFILVLPFIIIDLIVAVTALPKIPTNQAPKFNVEGLMTVSFGLLGLLWSFSNVSQYSIESMSVWLPFIIGVVLIGAFVMTQSKSDHPFVNLAVFKNPQFTTATLVNSLIVSTMYGNTILLPLLIQTIMGKSAIISGLA
;
A
#
# COMPACT_ATOMS: atom_id res chain seq x y z
N MET A 1 -5.93 1.86 -2.59
CA MET A 1 -6.76 1.11 -3.58
C MET A 1 -7.19 1.93 -4.80
N MET A 2 -6.87 3.24 -4.91
CA MET A 2 -7.18 4.06 -6.10
C MET A 2 -6.11 4.03 -7.21
N MET A 3 -4.88 3.61 -6.89
CA MET A 3 -3.74 3.57 -7.82
C MET A 3 -4.06 2.88 -9.17
N PRO A 4 -4.70 1.69 -9.21
CA PRO A 4 -4.95 1.02 -10.48
C PRO A 4 -5.98 1.75 -11.34
N LEU A 5 -6.98 2.38 -10.70
CA LEU A 5 -8.00 3.15 -11.41
C LEU A 5 -7.39 4.39 -12.04
N VAL A 6 -6.57 5.14 -11.30
CA VAL A 6 -5.84 6.31 -11.83
C VAL A 6 -4.95 5.90 -13.00
N ASN A 7 -4.16 4.82 -12.85
CA ASN A 7 -3.28 4.36 -13.92
C ASN A 7 -4.04 3.86 -15.15
N SER A 8 -5.13 3.12 -14.94
CA SER A 8 -5.96 2.59 -16.03
C SER A 8 -6.68 3.70 -16.81
N LEU A 9 -7.27 4.67 -16.12
CA LEU A 9 -7.92 5.82 -16.74
C LEU A 9 -6.89 6.71 -17.44
N ALA A 10 -5.77 6.99 -16.80
CA ALA A 10 -4.69 7.79 -17.39
C ALA A 10 -4.19 7.18 -18.71
N ILE A 11 -3.97 5.85 -18.76
CA ILE A 11 -3.55 5.16 -20.01
C ILE A 11 -4.67 5.12 -21.04
N ARG A 12 -5.92 4.93 -20.60
CA ARG A 12 -7.08 4.84 -21.49
C ARG A 12 -7.39 6.16 -22.20
N TYR A 13 -7.18 7.29 -21.53
CA TYR A 13 -7.41 8.63 -22.08
C TYR A 13 -6.14 9.31 -22.63
N ALA A 14 -4.96 8.73 -22.43
CA ALA A 14 -3.72 9.23 -23.02
C ALA A 14 -3.69 9.03 -24.55
N GLN A 15 -3.32 10.09 -25.29
CA GLN A 15 -3.09 10.00 -26.73
C GLN A 15 -2.02 8.93 -27.07
N PRO A 16 -2.15 8.21 -28.20
CA PRO A 16 -1.12 7.28 -28.68
C PRO A 16 0.25 7.99 -28.75
N GLY A 17 1.28 7.37 -28.18
CA GLY A 17 2.64 7.94 -28.10
C GLY A 17 2.92 8.83 -26.87
N LYS A 18 1.91 9.32 -26.14
CA LYS A 18 2.11 10.15 -24.93
C LYS A 18 1.92 9.41 -23.61
N LYS A 19 1.68 8.09 -23.65
CA LYS A 19 1.46 7.25 -22.46
C LYS A 19 2.60 7.33 -21.45
N GLY A 20 3.85 7.38 -21.94
CA GLY A 20 5.04 7.54 -21.07
C GLY A 20 5.08 8.87 -20.34
N ALA A 21 4.75 9.98 -21.03
CA ALA A 21 4.71 11.31 -20.41
C ALA A 21 3.59 11.43 -19.36
N VAL A 22 2.41 10.89 -19.65
CA VAL A 22 1.29 10.87 -18.70
C VAL A 22 1.64 10.04 -17.47
N MET A 23 2.22 8.84 -17.64
CA MET A 23 2.71 8.03 -16.52
C MET A 23 3.85 8.71 -15.75
N GLY A 24 4.69 9.49 -16.44
CA GLY A 24 5.74 10.30 -15.81
C GLY A 24 5.18 11.39 -14.89
N ILE A 25 4.14 12.12 -15.32
CA ILE A 25 3.47 13.14 -14.49
C ILE A 25 2.80 12.49 -13.28
N VAL A 26 2.10 11.37 -13.49
CA VAL A 26 1.47 10.58 -12.41
C VAL A 26 2.52 10.10 -11.42
N GLY A 27 3.63 9.55 -11.91
CA GLY A 27 4.76 9.12 -11.09
C GLY A 27 5.42 10.26 -10.31
N LEU A 28 5.58 11.44 -10.94
CA LEU A 28 6.09 12.64 -10.27
C LEU A 28 5.18 13.01 -9.10
N ALA A 29 3.87 13.13 -9.33
CA ALA A 29 2.92 13.48 -8.27
C ALA A 29 2.97 12.49 -7.09
N PHE A 30 3.06 11.18 -7.37
CA PHE A 30 3.15 10.15 -6.34
C PHE A 30 4.42 10.19 -5.51
N ASN A 31 5.56 10.50 -6.12
CA ASN A 31 6.83 10.61 -5.38
C ASN A 31 6.96 11.96 -4.67
N PHE A 32 6.36 13.01 -5.23
CA PHE A 32 6.43 14.36 -4.68
C PHE A 32 5.57 14.52 -3.42
N SER A 33 4.41 13.88 -3.37
CA SER A 33 3.49 13.94 -2.22
C SER A 33 4.13 13.53 -0.87
N PRO A 34 4.76 12.35 -0.73
CA PRO A 34 5.41 11.93 0.52
C PRO A 34 6.67 12.74 0.87
N ILE A 35 7.29 13.44 -0.09
CA ILE A 35 8.41 14.34 0.17
C ILE A 35 7.89 15.65 0.79
N ILE A 36 6.86 16.23 0.20
CA ILE A 36 6.29 17.51 0.69
C ILE A 36 5.55 17.31 2.01
N GLY A 37 4.84 16.19 2.20
CA GLY A 37 4.00 15.96 3.36
C GLY A 37 4.70 16.23 4.71
N PRO A 38 5.81 15.54 5.03
CA PRO A 38 6.58 15.75 6.25
C PRO A 38 7.18 17.15 6.37
N THR A 39 7.70 17.72 5.28
CA THR A 39 8.29 19.06 5.29
C THR A 39 7.24 20.12 5.61
N LEU A 40 6.11 20.09 4.92
CA LEU A 40 5.03 21.06 5.10
C LEU A 40 4.36 20.89 6.46
N SER A 41 4.11 19.64 6.87
CA SER A 41 3.53 19.37 8.19
C SER A 41 4.45 19.75 9.34
N GLY A 42 5.77 19.54 9.21
CA GLY A 42 6.77 19.95 10.20
C GLY A 42 6.81 21.47 10.40
N ILE A 43 6.76 22.26 9.32
CA ILE A 43 6.68 23.72 9.40
C ILE A 43 5.38 24.16 10.10
N ILE A 44 4.24 23.58 9.70
CA ILE A 44 2.94 23.95 10.28
C ILE A 44 2.91 23.62 11.77
N LEU A 45 3.39 22.46 12.20
CA LEU A 45 3.40 22.06 13.60
C LEU A 45 4.39 22.87 14.46
N ASN A 46 5.40 23.49 13.85
CA ASN A 46 6.35 24.37 14.55
C ASN A 46 5.72 25.72 14.92
N TYR A 47 4.91 26.29 14.03
CA TYR A 47 4.33 27.63 14.21
C TYR A 47 2.84 27.63 14.58
N PHE A 48 2.13 26.53 14.31
CA PHE A 48 0.68 26.43 14.43
C PHE A 48 0.25 25.11 15.09
N SER A 49 -1.02 25.06 15.51
CA SER A 49 -1.63 23.83 16.01
C SER A 49 -1.85 22.82 14.88
N TRP A 50 -1.89 21.53 15.23
CA TRP A 50 -2.18 20.42 14.31
C TRP A 50 -3.46 20.62 13.47
N ARG A 51 -4.44 21.39 13.97
CA ARG A 51 -5.69 21.71 13.27
C ARG A 51 -5.45 22.39 11.91
N TYR A 52 -4.38 23.17 11.80
CA TYR A 52 -4.06 23.89 10.56
C TYR A 52 -3.63 22.95 9.43
N LEU A 53 -3.18 21.74 9.72
CA LEU A 53 -2.94 20.71 8.70
C LEU A 53 -4.23 20.38 7.95
N PHE A 54 -5.33 20.21 8.69
CA PHE A 54 -6.64 19.89 8.12
C PHE A 54 -7.23 21.07 7.38
N ILE A 55 -7.12 22.29 7.95
CA ILE A 55 -7.61 23.52 7.32
C ILE A 55 -6.88 23.76 6.00
N LEU A 56 -5.56 23.52 5.94
CA LEU A 56 -4.77 23.72 4.73
C LEU A 56 -5.13 22.72 3.63
N VAL A 57 -5.39 21.46 3.98
CA VAL A 57 -5.74 20.40 3.01
C VAL A 57 -7.17 20.57 2.48
N LEU A 58 -8.09 21.11 3.30
CA LEU A 58 -9.51 21.30 2.95
C LEU A 58 -9.77 22.01 1.61
N PRO A 59 -9.17 23.18 1.29
CA PRO A 59 -9.40 23.83 0.00
C PRO A 59 -8.93 22.98 -1.20
N PHE A 60 -7.83 22.23 -1.06
CA PHE A 60 -7.37 21.33 -2.12
C PHE A 60 -8.35 20.18 -2.35
N ILE A 61 -8.92 19.61 -1.29
CA ILE A 61 -9.97 18.59 -1.39
C ILE A 61 -11.19 19.15 -2.13
N ILE A 62 -11.62 20.37 -1.79
CA ILE A 62 -12.78 21.00 -2.42
C ILE A 62 -12.52 21.23 -3.91
N ILE A 63 -11.35 21.77 -4.27
CA ILE A 63 -10.97 22.00 -5.67
C ILE A 63 -10.91 20.68 -6.43
N ASP A 64 -10.27 19.65 -5.86
CA ASP A 64 -10.16 18.33 -6.47
C ASP A 64 -11.54 17.71 -6.71
N LEU A 65 -12.46 17.84 -5.75
CA LEU A 65 -13.82 17.33 -5.87
C LEU A 65 -14.63 18.08 -6.95
N ILE A 66 -14.48 19.41 -7.03
CA ILE A 66 -15.11 20.23 -8.09
C ILE A 66 -14.58 19.80 -9.46
N VAL A 67 -13.26 19.68 -9.60
CA VAL A 67 -12.62 19.26 -10.87
C VAL A 67 -13.03 17.84 -11.22
N ALA A 68 -13.06 16.91 -10.27
CA ALA A 68 -13.50 15.54 -10.49
C ALA A 68 -14.94 15.49 -11.01
N VAL A 69 -15.87 16.25 -10.41
CA VAL A 69 -17.28 16.26 -10.83
C VAL A 69 -17.47 16.92 -12.21
N THR A 70 -16.68 17.93 -12.54
CA THR A 70 -16.85 18.73 -13.77
C THR A 70 -16.06 18.20 -14.97
N ALA A 71 -14.87 17.66 -14.75
CA ALA A 71 -13.92 17.28 -15.79
C ALA A 71 -13.89 15.76 -16.06
N LEU A 72 -14.30 14.89 -15.12
CA LEU A 72 -14.31 13.46 -15.39
C LEU A 72 -15.45 13.09 -16.35
N PRO A 73 -15.16 12.38 -17.45
CA PRO A 73 -16.20 11.90 -18.34
C PRO A 73 -17.08 10.89 -17.61
N LYS A 74 -18.40 10.98 -17.83
CA LYS A 74 -19.35 9.98 -17.32
C LYS A 74 -19.09 8.64 -18.02
N ILE A 75 -18.44 7.71 -17.33
CA ILE A 75 -18.20 6.37 -17.84
C ILE A 75 -19.46 5.54 -17.56
N PRO A 76 -20.11 4.94 -18.57
CA PRO A 76 -21.21 4.03 -18.33
C PRO A 76 -20.73 2.89 -17.43
N THR A 77 -21.39 2.70 -16.29
CA THR A 77 -21.13 1.61 -15.35
C THR A 77 -21.56 0.30 -15.99
N ASN A 78 -20.70 -0.27 -16.81
CA ASN A 78 -20.90 -1.62 -17.32
C ASN A 78 -20.58 -2.61 -16.20
N GLN A 79 -21.63 -3.29 -15.77
CA GLN A 79 -21.68 -4.40 -14.81
C GLN A 79 -21.50 -3.97 -13.36
N ALA A 80 -22.52 -4.23 -12.54
CA ALA A 80 -22.38 -4.31 -11.09
C ALA A 80 -21.55 -5.58 -10.81
N PRO A 81 -20.23 -5.48 -10.55
CA PRO A 81 -19.45 -6.66 -10.28
C PRO A 81 -19.98 -7.24 -8.97
N LYS A 82 -20.34 -8.53 -8.95
CA LYS A 82 -20.74 -9.17 -7.70
C LYS A 82 -19.54 -9.14 -6.76
N PHE A 83 -19.69 -8.43 -5.66
CA PHE A 83 -18.62 -8.26 -4.68
C PHE A 83 -18.40 -9.57 -3.92
N ASN A 84 -17.19 -10.12 -4.00
CA ASN A 84 -16.85 -11.38 -3.34
C ASN A 84 -16.55 -11.15 -1.83
N VAL A 85 -17.61 -11.06 -1.01
CA VAL A 85 -17.47 -10.81 0.44
C VAL A 85 -16.62 -11.89 1.13
N GLU A 86 -16.77 -13.15 0.73
CA GLU A 86 -16.03 -14.28 1.31
C GLU A 86 -14.52 -14.14 1.09
N GLY A 87 -14.12 -13.79 -0.15
CA GLY A 87 -12.73 -13.50 -0.49
C GLY A 87 -12.16 -12.34 0.31
N LEU A 88 -12.96 -11.30 0.57
CA LEU A 88 -12.52 -10.16 1.37
C LEU A 88 -12.29 -10.58 2.82
N MET A 89 -13.24 -11.30 3.41
CA MET A 89 -13.15 -11.71 4.81
C MET A 89 -11.96 -12.65 5.03
N THR A 90 -11.79 -13.65 4.17
CA THR A 90 -10.68 -14.62 4.26
C THR A 90 -9.31 -13.94 4.15
N VAL A 91 -9.12 -13.03 3.19
CA VAL A 91 -7.83 -12.31 3.07
C VAL A 91 -7.61 -11.31 4.20
N SER A 92 -8.64 -10.57 4.63
CA SER A 92 -8.53 -9.59 5.70
C SER A 92 -8.16 -10.27 7.02
N PHE A 93 -8.88 -11.31 7.42
CA PHE A 93 -8.56 -12.03 8.66
C PHE A 93 -7.25 -12.83 8.55
N GLY A 94 -6.93 -13.37 7.38
CA GLY A 94 -5.65 -14.04 7.14
C GLY A 94 -4.45 -13.11 7.34
N LEU A 95 -4.49 -11.92 6.73
CA LEU A 95 -3.46 -10.90 6.90
C LEU A 95 -3.40 -10.36 8.32
N LEU A 96 -4.54 -10.14 8.98
CA LEU A 96 -4.58 -9.72 10.39
C LEU A 96 -3.92 -10.76 11.32
N GLY A 97 -4.19 -12.05 11.11
CA GLY A 97 -3.58 -13.12 11.89
C GLY A 97 -2.05 -13.16 11.74
N LEU A 98 -1.55 -13.06 10.50
CA LEU A 98 -0.12 -13.00 10.25
C LEU A 98 0.52 -11.75 10.87
N LEU A 99 -0.09 -10.58 10.68
CA LEU A 99 0.41 -9.32 11.24
C LEU A 99 0.47 -9.38 12.77
N TRP A 100 -0.57 -9.92 13.40
CA TRP A 100 -0.63 -10.07 14.85
C TRP A 100 0.45 -11.03 15.35
N SER A 101 0.62 -12.19 14.70
CA SER A 101 1.70 -13.12 15.01
C SER A 101 3.07 -12.44 14.99
N PHE A 102 3.43 -11.78 13.88
CA PHE A 102 4.73 -11.13 13.75
C PHE A 102 4.93 -9.98 14.75
N SER A 103 3.86 -9.25 15.07
CA SER A 103 3.92 -8.19 16.09
C SER A 103 4.20 -8.77 17.48
N ASN A 104 3.60 -9.92 17.81
CA ASN A 104 3.78 -10.60 19.09
C ASN A 104 5.18 -11.22 19.27
N VAL A 105 5.90 -11.55 18.19
CA VAL A 105 7.29 -12.07 18.28
C VAL A 105 8.22 -11.08 19.00
N SER A 106 7.94 -9.78 18.92
CA SER A 106 8.74 -8.76 19.62
C SER A 106 8.47 -8.69 21.13
N GLN A 107 7.32 -9.18 21.59
CA GLN A 107 6.87 -9.07 22.99
C GLN A 107 6.87 -10.40 23.75
N TYR A 108 6.70 -11.51 23.04
CA TYR A 108 6.59 -12.86 23.61
C TYR A 108 7.65 -13.78 22.98
N SER A 109 8.03 -14.84 23.70
CA SER A 109 8.89 -15.89 23.14
C SER A 109 8.31 -16.47 21.87
N ILE A 110 9.17 -16.81 20.90
CA ILE A 110 8.75 -17.29 19.58
C ILE A 110 7.98 -18.62 19.64
N GLU A 111 8.21 -19.42 20.68
CA GLU A 111 7.52 -20.69 20.95
C GLU A 111 6.15 -20.49 21.63
N SER A 112 5.80 -19.25 21.98
CA SER A 112 4.53 -18.96 22.64
C SER A 112 3.34 -19.30 21.74
N MET A 113 2.31 -19.88 22.36
CA MET A 113 1.02 -20.12 21.71
C MET A 113 0.42 -18.83 21.12
N SER A 114 0.70 -17.68 21.73
CA SER A 114 0.26 -16.36 21.26
C SER A 114 0.91 -15.90 19.95
N VAL A 115 1.96 -16.59 19.49
CA VAL A 115 2.63 -16.38 18.19
C VAL A 115 2.15 -17.44 17.19
N TRP A 116 2.28 -18.73 17.55
CA TRP A 116 1.98 -19.82 16.63
C TRP A 116 0.49 -19.95 16.27
N LEU A 117 -0.41 -19.70 17.22
CA LEU A 117 -1.84 -19.81 16.97
C LEU A 117 -2.34 -18.81 15.91
N PRO A 118 -2.11 -17.48 16.05
CA PRO A 118 -2.51 -16.52 15.01
C PRO A 118 -1.74 -16.73 13.69
N PHE A 119 -0.50 -17.24 13.73
CA PHE A 119 0.25 -17.59 12.53
C PHE A 119 -0.44 -18.69 11.72
N ILE A 120 -0.74 -19.82 12.35
CA ILE A 120 -1.38 -20.97 11.70
C ILE A 120 -2.77 -20.58 11.18
N ILE A 121 -3.56 -19.87 11.97
CA ILE A 121 -4.88 -19.36 11.55
C ILE A 121 -4.73 -18.44 10.32
N GLY A 122 -3.75 -17.53 10.35
CA GLY A 122 -3.46 -16.63 9.24
C GLY A 122 -3.10 -17.38 7.95
N VAL A 123 -2.18 -18.35 8.04
CA VAL A 123 -1.78 -19.19 6.91
C VAL A 123 -2.96 -19.99 6.35
N VAL A 124 -3.77 -20.61 7.21
CA VAL A 124 -4.95 -21.39 6.80
C VAL A 124 -5.97 -20.49 6.09
N LEU A 125 -6.25 -19.30 6.61
CA LEU A 125 -7.19 -18.36 5.98
C LEU A 125 -6.69 -17.81 4.64
N ILE A 126 -5.38 -17.58 4.48
CA ILE A 126 -4.80 -17.21 3.19
C ILE A 126 -4.87 -18.39 2.21
N GLY A 127 -4.63 -19.62 2.67
CA GLY A 127 -4.85 -20.82 1.86
C GLY A 127 -6.30 -20.94 1.39
N ALA A 128 -7.25 -20.73 2.31
CA ALA A 128 -8.68 -20.70 1.99
C ALA A 128 -9.00 -19.59 0.97
N PHE A 129 -8.44 -18.38 1.13
CA PHE A 129 -8.58 -17.30 0.17
C PHE A 129 -8.11 -17.70 -1.23
N VAL A 130 -6.94 -18.34 -1.36
CA VAL A 130 -6.42 -18.84 -2.65
C VAL A 130 -7.39 -19.83 -3.30
N MET A 131 -7.98 -20.73 -2.51
CA MET A 131 -8.97 -21.70 -2.99
C MET A 131 -10.27 -21.02 -3.42
N THR A 132 -10.82 -20.12 -2.60
CA THR A 132 -12.04 -19.36 -2.92
C THR A 132 -11.84 -18.50 -4.17
N GLN A 133 -10.69 -17.84 -4.32
CA GLN A 133 -10.38 -17.05 -5.52
C GLN A 133 -10.20 -17.92 -6.78
N SER A 134 -9.63 -19.12 -6.64
CA SER A 134 -9.46 -20.02 -7.78
C SER A 134 -10.78 -20.63 -8.28
N LYS A 135 -11.81 -20.69 -7.42
CA LYS A 135 -13.13 -21.26 -7.74
C LYS A 135 -14.22 -20.20 -7.99
N SER A 136 -13.96 -18.93 -7.70
CA SER A 136 -14.93 -17.84 -7.80
C SER A 136 -15.12 -17.39 -9.24
N ASP A 137 -16.37 -17.20 -9.67
CA ASP A 137 -16.72 -16.63 -10.99
C ASP A 137 -16.31 -15.15 -11.14
N HIS A 138 -16.12 -14.45 -10.01
CA HIS A 138 -15.67 -13.06 -9.95
C HIS A 138 -14.47 -12.93 -9.00
N PRO A 139 -13.26 -13.37 -9.41
CA PRO A 139 -12.09 -13.28 -8.55
C PRO A 139 -11.61 -11.83 -8.44
N PHE A 140 -11.23 -11.41 -7.24
CA PHE A 140 -10.55 -10.14 -6.99
C PHE A 140 -9.15 -10.10 -7.62
N VAL A 141 -8.47 -11.24 -7.60
CA VAL A 141 -7.11 -11.40 -8.11
C VAL A 141 -7.11 -12.59 -9.05
N ASN A 142 -6.69 -12.36 -10.29
CA ASN A 142 -6.52 -13.45 -11.24
C ASN A 142 -5.25 -14.25 -10.89
N LEU A 143 -5.41 -15.32 -10.12
CA LEU A 143 -4.31 -16.19 -9.70
C LEU A 143 -3.70 -16.99 -10.86
N ALA A 144 -4.37 -17.09 -12.01
CA ALA A 144 -3.84 -17.80 -13.17
C ALA A 144 -2.55 -17.16 -13.72
N VAL A 145 -2.30 -15.87 -13.45
CA VAL A 145 -1.09 -15.17 -13.88
C VAL A 145 0.17 -15.76 -13.23
N PHE A 146 0.07 -16.31 -12.02
CA PHE A 146 1.18 -17.01 -11.35
C PHE A 146 1.56 -18.35 -12.00
N LYS A 147 0.77 -18.85 -12.97
CA LYS A 147 1.19 -19.99 -13.80
C LYS A 147 2.35 -19.61 -14.74
N ASN A 148 2.53 -18.32 -15.03
CA ASN A 148 3.67 -17.85 -15.81
C ASN A 148 4.92 -17.73 -14.89
N PRO A 149 5.97 -18.54 -15.12
CA PRO A 149 7.15 -18.55 -14.24
C PRO A 149 7.89 -17.20 -14.22
N GLN A 150 7.87 -16.44 -15.33
CA GLN A 150 8.48 -15.12 -15.39
C GLN A 150 7.74 -14.14 -14.47
N PHE A 151 6.40 -14.19 -14.46
CA PHE A 151 5.59 -13.34 -13.57
C PHE A 151 5.82 -13.70 -12.10
N THR A 152 5.86 -15.00 -11.78
CA THR A 152 6.10 -15.47 -10.41
C THR A 152 7.50 -15.08 -9.93
N THR A 153 8.53 -15.25 -10.75
CA THR A 153 9.89 -14.87 -10.41
C THR A 153 10.02 -13.35 -10.22
N ALA A 154 9.49 -12.56 -11.17
CA ALA A 154 9.49 -11.09 -11.05
C ALA A 154 8.76 -10.62 -9.79
N THR A 155 7.62 -11.23 -9.47
CA THR A 155 6.85 -10.90 -8.26
C THR A 155 7.63 -11.23 -6.99
N LEU A 156 8.26 -12.42 -6.91
CA LEU A 156 9.08 -12.82 -5.76
C LEU A 156 10.28 -11.91 -5.56
N VAL A 157 11.00 -11.58 -6.65
CA VAL A 157 12.13 -10.63 -6.60
C VAL A 157 11.65 -9.26 -6.12
N ASN A 158 10.53 -8.76 -6.65
CA ASN A 158 9.96 -7.49 -6.22
C ASN A 158 9.54 -7.52 -4.73
N SER A 159 8.93 -8.61 -4.27
CA SER A 159 8.60 -8.79 -2.85
C SER A 159 9.85 -8.74 -1.97
N LEU A 160 10.94 -9.41 -2.35
CA LEU A 160 12.22 -9.37 -1.61
C LEU A 160 12.83 -7.98 -1.57
N ILE A 161 12.81 -7.25 -2.70
CA ILE A 161 13.30 -5.87 -2.77
C ILE A 161 12.50 -5.00 -1.79
N VAL A 162 11.17 -5.06 -1.85
CA VAL A 162 10.28 -4.25 -0.99
C VAL A 162 10.47 -4.61 0.48
N SER A 163 10.55 -5.91 0.83
CA SER A 163 10.79 -6.37 2.20
C SER A 163 12.14 -5.87 2.74
N THR A 164 13.20 -5.93 1.93
CA THR A 164 14.52 -5.42 2.30
C THR A 164 14.49 -3.91 2.49
N MET A 165 13.83 -3.19 1.57
CA MET A 165 13.73 -1.73 1.59
C MET A 165 13.04 -1.24 2.88
N TYR A 166 11.88 -1.79 3.23
CA TYR A 166 11.16 -1.43 4.46
C TYR A 166 11.83 -1.96 5.73
N GLY A 167 12.42 -3.15 5.69
CA GLY A 167 13.20 -3.68 6.81
C GLY A 167 14.37 -2.76 7.16
N ASN A 168 15.06 -2.24 6.15
CA ASN A 168 16.18 -1.33 6.33
C ASN A 168 15.73 0.02 6.91
N THR A 169 14.54 0.51 6.57
CA THR A 169 13.96 1.74 7.13
C THR A 169 13.80 1.69 8.66
N ILE A 170 13.64 0.49 9.24
CA ILE A 170 13.55 0.29 10.70
C ILE A 170 14.91 -0.05 11.31
N LEU A 171 15.66 -0.95 10.68
CA LEU A 171 16.92 -1.47 11.20
C LEU A 171 18.04 -0.43 11.23
N LEU A 172 18.17 0.41 10.20
CA LEU A 172 19.22 1.44 10.15
C LEU A 172 19.07 2.44 11.31
N PRO A 173 17.88 3.03 11.56
CA PRO A 173 17.71 3.91 12.70
C PRO A 173 17.98 3.27 14.05
N LEU A 174 17.52 2.04 14.25
CA LEU A 174 17.80 1.27 15.46
C LEU A 174 19.30 1.03 15.66
N LEU A 175 20.02 0.64 14.61
CA LEU A 175 21.48 0.43 14.68
C LEU A 175 22.22 1.74 15.01
N ILE A 176 21.90 2.84 14.33
CA ILE A 176 22.58 4.13 14.51
C ILE A 176 22.30 4.73 15.90
N GLN A 177 21.05 4.64 16.37
CA GLN A 177 20.64 5.27 17.62
C GLN A 177 20.95 4.39 18.83
N THR A 178 20.64 3.09 18.77
CA THR A 178 20.77 2.18 19.92
C THR A 178 22.17 1.60 20.07
N ILE A 179 22.83 1.21 18.96
CA ILE A 179 24.14 0.56 19.01
C ILE A 179 25.28 1.58 18.82
N MET A 180 25.18 2.47 17.83
CA MET A 180 26.22 3.48 17.59
C MET A 180 26.09 4.73 18.47
N GLY A 181 25.00 4.87 19.23
CA GLY A 181 24.75 5.99 20.13
C GLY A 181 24.70 7.37 19.47
N LYS A 182 24.45 7.43 18.15
CA LYS A 182 24.41 8.68 17.40
C LYS A 182 23.02 9.33 17.47
N SER A 183 22.97 10.64 17.22
CA SER A 183 21.72 11.39 17.27
C SER A 183 20.74 10.94 16.18
N ALA A 184 19.44 11.13 16.44
CA ALA A 184 18.37 10.86 15.49
C ALA A 184 18.54 11.62 14.16
N ILE A 185 19.22 12.77 14.16
CA ILE A 185 19.50 13.56 12.96
C ILE A 185 20.44 12.81 12.01
N ILE A 186 21.50 12.18 12.55
CA ILE A 186 22.45 11.39 11.74
C ILE A 186 21.76 10.13 11.21
N SER A 187 20.88 9.54 12.01
CA SER A 187 20.05 8.39 11.62
C SER A 187 19.04 8.71 10.53
N GLY A 188 18.53 9.94 10.44
CA GLY A 188 17.57 10.34 9.41
C GLY A 188 18.23 10.75 8.09
N LEU A 189 19.55 10.95 8.08
CA LEU A 189 20.34 11.34 6.89
C LEU A 189 21.02 10.14 6.20
N ALA A 190 21.04 8.97 6.84
CA ALA A 190 21.68 7.74 6.37
C ALA A 190 20.66 6.76 5.78
#